data_AF-A0A1V4SHV1-F1
#
_entry.id   AF-A0A1V4SHV1-F1
#
_cell.length_a   1.000
_cell.length_b   1.000
_cell.length_c   1.000
_cell.angle_alpha   90.00
_cell.angle_beta   90.00
_cell.angle_gamma   90.00
#
_symmetry.space_group_name_H-M   'P 1'
#
loop_
_entity.id
_entity.type
_entity.pdbx_description
1 polymer ?
#
loop_
_entity_poly.entity_id
_entity_poly.type
_entity_poly.pdbx_seq_one_letter_code
_entity_poly.pdbx_strand_id
1 'polypeptide(L)'
;MTRKEVLNILINLSGSLGPFQKMDCMDDYEKMHTDMYNIMDDDSFEILIDILLNPPEVGRIEPEDFEYELKEAITAIGRRNTQNCLEKVKDLLYVEQVRPVIIDVIGGLDCKEGILLLEPLLELENLTDYELVNLACAFGSIGGLKSFKILKKMKVKYADKSSVVLREIDIGLTTLKY
;
A
#
# COMPACT_ATOMS: atom_id res chain seq x y z
N MET A 1 15.46 -13.84 6.30
CA MET A 1 16.52 -13.31 5.38
C MET A 1 17.33 -12.17 6.02
N THR A 2 18.39 -11.65 5.39
CA THR A 2 19.13 -10.44 5.82
C THR A 2 18.63 -9.16 5.12
N ARG A 3 18.85 -7.99 5.73
CA ARG A 3 18.49 -6.68 5.13
C ARG A 3 19.08 -6.49 3.73
N LYS A 4 20.34 -6.89 3.53
CA LYS A 4 21.01 -6.79 2.23
C LYS A 4 20.35 -7.68 1.16
N GLU A 5 19.92 -8.89 1.52
CA GLU A 5 19.25 -9.79 0.58
C GLU A 5 17.87 -9.25 0.18
N VAL A 6 17.09 -8.76 1.14
CA VAL A 6 15.77 -8.14 0.87
C VAL A 6 15.95 -6.91 -0.02
N LEU A 7 16.91 -6.03 0.28
CA LEU A 7 17.21 -4.86 -0.54
C LEU A 7 17.60 -5.22 -1.98
N ASN A 8 18.43 -6.25 -2.17
CA ASN A 8 18.80 -6.70 -3.51
C ASN A 8 17.59 -7.19 -4.30
N ILE A 9 16.63 -7.87 -3.66
CA ILE A 9 15.40 -8.29 -4.33
C ILE A 9 14.59 -7.07 -4.77
N LEU A 10 14.32 -6.13 -3.86
CA LEU A 10 13.56 -4.92 -4.17
C LEU A 10 14.22 -4.11 -5.29
N ILE A 11 15.53 -3.84 -5.19
CA ILE A 11 16.31 -3.13 -6.21
C ILE A 11 16.22 -3.81 -7.58
N ASN A 12 16.28 -5.14 -7.61
CA ASN A 12 16.17 -5.87 -8.87
C ASN A 12 14.77 -5.69 -9.48
N LEU A 13 13.71 -5.75 -8.68
CA LEU A 13 12.33 -5.56 -9.14
C LEU A 13 12.08 -4.13 -9.64
N SER A 14 12.61 -3.11 -8.96
CA SER A 14 12.40 -1.69 -9.29
C SER A 14 13.19 -1.15 -10.49
N GLY A 15 14.06 -1.94 -11.11
CA GLY A 15 14.87 -1.47 -12.26
C GLY A 15 14.04 -1.31 -13.54
N SER A 16 14.51 -0.49 -14.49
CA SER A 16 13.84 -0.19 -15.79
C SER A 16 13.56 -1.39 -16.71
N LEU A 17 13.99 -2.60 -16.31
CA LEU A 17 13.70 -3.86 -16.98
C LEU A 17 13.18 -4.92 -15.98
N GLY A 18 13.14 -4.65 -14.67
CA GLY A 18 13.22 -5.70 -13.64
C GLY A 18 14.35 -6.70 -13.96
N PRO A 19 14.29 -7.95 -13.46
CA PRO A 19 15.05 -9.04 -14.07
C PRO A 19 14.63 -9.43 -15.52
N PHE A 20 13.79 -8.66 -16.21
CA PHE A 20 12.88 -9.15 -17.26
C PHE A 20 13.09 -8.44 -18.60
N GLN A 21 14.08 -8.90 -19.37
CA GLN A 21 14.33 -8.40 -20.73
C GLN A 21 13.35 -8.92 -21.80
N LYS A 22 12.54 -9.95 -21.51
CA LYS A 22 11.54 -10.54 -22.42
C LYS A 22 10.42 -11.23 -21.62
N MET A 23 9.22 -10.68 -21.65
CA MET A 23 8.02 -11.37 -21.14
C MET A 23 6.92 -11.35 -22.19
N ASP A 24 6.27 -12.50 -22.36
CA ASP A 24 5.29 -12.73 -23.42
C ASP A 24 3.85 -12.37 -22.98
N CYS A 25 3.57 -12.29 -21.66
CA CYS A 25 2.26 -11.85 -21.14
C CYS A 25 2.31 -11.24 -19.72
N MET A 26 1.27 -10.46 -19.34
CA MET A 26 1.13 -9.83 -18.03
C MET A 26 0.94 -10.84 -16.88
N ASP A 27 0.30 -11.98 -17.15
CA ASP A 27 0.06 -13.01 -16.12
C ASP A 27 1.38 -13.64 -15.64
N ASP A 28 2.35 -13.80 -16.55
CA ASP A 28 3.70 -14.28 -16.21
C ASP A 28 4.46 -13.26 -15.36
N TYR A 29 4.24 -11.96 -15.61
CA TYR A 29 4.81 -10.87 -14.81
C TYR A 29 4.28 -10.89 -13.37
N GLU A 30 2.96 -10.99 -13.19
CA GLU A 30 2.30 -11.01 -11.87
C GLU A 30 2.68 -12.26 -11.06
N LYS A 31 2.65 -13.43 -11.72
CA LYS A 31 2.99 -14.69 -11.07
C LYS A 31 4.41 -14.67 -10.53
N MET A 32 5.35 -14.18 -11.32
CA MET A 32 6.75 -14.22 -10.92
C MET A 32 7.13 -13.07 -9.96
N HIS A 33 6.45 -11.91 -9.97
CA HIS A 33 6.53 -10.97 -8.84
C HIS A 33 6.06 -11.62 -7.54
N THR A 34 4.92 -12.32 -7.59
CA THR A 34 4.40 -13.06 -6.45
C THR A 34 5.39 -14.13 -5.97
N ASP A 35 6.02 -14.86 -6.88
CA ASP A 35 7.05 -15.85 -6.55
C ASP A 35 8.29 -15.21 -5.90
N MET A 36 8.69 -14.01 -6.31
CA MET A 36 9.79 -13.26 -5.68
C MET A 36 9.47 -12.82 -4.25
N TYR A 37 8.25 -12.35 -3.99
CA TYR A 37 7.83 -12.07 -2.62
C TYR A 37 7.67 -13.36 -1.79
N ASN A 38 7.38 -14.50 -2.42
CA ASN A 38 7.34 -15.81 -1.76
C ASN A 38 8.69 -16.35 -1.29
N ILE A 39 9.80 -15.82 -1.80
CA ILE A 39 11.13 -16.10 -1.26
C ILE A 39 11.31 -15.43 0.12
N MET A 40 10.66 -14.29 0.34
CA MET A 40 10.72 -13.58 1.62
C MET A 40 9.91 -14.33 2.68
N ASP A 41 10.57 -14.75 3.75
CA ASP A 41 9.95 -15.37 4.93
C ASP A 41 9.22 -14.34 5.80
N ASP A 42 8.43 -14.81 6.79
CA ASP A 42 7.70 -13.92 7.71
C ASP A 42 8.66 -13.02 8.53
N ASP A 43 9.90 -13.47 8.75
CA ASP A 43 10.97 -12.70 9.41
C ASP A 43 11.43 -11.50 8.55
N SER A 44 11.22 -11.56 7.23
CA SER A 44 11.53 -10.45 6.31
C SER A 44 10.56 -9.27 6.48
N PHE A 45 9.42 -9.46 7.14
CA PHE A 45 8.48 -8.37 7.41
C PHE A 45 9.10 -7.25 8.24
N GLU A 46 9.80 -7.59 9.32
CA GLU A 46 10.48 -6.58 10.17
C GLU A 46 11.56 -5.83 9.40
N ILE A 47 12.23 -6.52 8.48
CA ILE A 47 13.25 -5.92 7.62
C ILE A 47 12.60 -4.93 6.64
N LEU A 48 11.47 -5.27 6.03
CA LEU A 48 10.75 -4.37 5.12
C LEU A 48 10.24 -3.13 5.87
N ILE A 49 9.74 -3.28 7.10
CA ILE A 49 9.34 -2.14 7.94
C ILE A 49 10.56 -1.27 8.28
N ASP A 50 11.70 -1.87 8.62
CA ASP A 50 12.95 -1.13 8.83
C ASP A 50 13.43 -0.43 7.55
N ILE A 51 13.25 -1.01 6.36
CA ILE A 51 13.53 -0.35 5.07
C ILE A 51 12.60 0.85 4.87
N LEU A 52 11.31 0.71 5.17
CA LEU A 52 10.33 1.78 5.04
C LEU A 52 10.64 2.96 5.96
N LEU A 53 11.03 2.68 7.21
CA LEU A 53 11.39 3.71 8.19
C LEU A 53 12.77 4.32 7.92
N ASN A 54 13.70 3.53 7.40
CA ASN A 54 15.08 3.92 7.12
C ASN A 54 15.42 3.60 5.65
N PRO A 55 14.91 4.39 4.68
CA PRO A 55 15.08 4.10 3.26
C PRO A 55 16.56 4.18 2.85
N PRO A 56 17.06 3.22 2.05
CA PRO A 56 18.45 3.22 1.58
C PRO A 56 18.65 4.19 0.41
N GLU A 57 19.91 4.47 0.09
CA GLU A 57 20.25 5.07 -1.21
C GLU A 57 20.15 4.00 -2.31
N VAL A 58 19.19 4.15 -3.24
CA VAL A 58 18.89 3.17 -4.30
C VAL A 58 19.51 3.50 -5.66
N GLY A 59 20.45 4.46 -5.68
CA GLY A 59 21.25 4.79 -6.86
C GLY A 59 20.43 5.40 -8.00
N ARG A 60 20.24 4.65 -9.10
CA ARG A 60 19.57 5.11 -10.33
C ARG A 60 18.08 4.72 -10.42
N ILE A 61 17.56 4.07 -9.40
CA ILE A 61 16.15 3.68 -9.33
C ILE A 61 15.33 4.92 -8.96
N GLU A 62 14.23 5.15 -9.67
CA GLU A 62 13.29 6.20 -9.30
C GLU A 62 12.66 5.88 -7.94
N PRO A 63 12.59 6.83 -6.99
CA PRO A 63 12.08 6.55 -5.64
C PRO A 63 10.69 5.91 -5.62
N GLU A 64 9.81 6.30 -6.53
CA GLU A 64 8.44 5.80 -6.64
C GLU A 64 8.40 4.33 -7.04
N ASP A 65 9.30 3.88 -7.91
CA ASP A 65 9.40 2.47 -8.32
C ASP A 65 9.91 1.60 -7.17
N PHE A 66 10.82 2.13 -6.35
CA PHE A 66 11.29 1.43 -5.15
C PHE A 66 10.21 1.36 -4.07
N GLU A 67 9.50 2.46 -3.82
CA GLU A 67 8.42 2.51 -2.86
C GLU A 67 7.27 1.57 -3.26
N TYR A 68 6.95 1.50 -4.55
CA TYR A 68 5.97 0.56 -5.08
C TYR A 68 6.34 -0.90 -4.73
N GLU A 69 7.56 -1.33 -5.05
CA GLU A 69 8.01 -2.70 -4.78
C GLU A 69 8.08 -3.01 -3.28
N LEU A 70 8.51 -2.05 -2.47
CA LEU A 70 8.53 -2.19 -1.02
C LEU A 70 7.11 -2.41 -0.46
N LYS A 71 6.15 -1.61 -0.91
CA LYS A 71 4.73 -1.68 -0.53
C LYS A 71 4.10 -3.01 -0.99
N GLU A 72 4.35 -3.44 -2.22
CA GLU A 72 3.86 -4.73 -2.73
C GLU A 72 4.44 -5.90 -1.95
N ALA A 73 5.74 -5.88 -1.62
CA ALA A 73 6.37 -6.90 -0.79
C ALA A 73 5.77 -6.98 0.62
N ILE A 74 5.59 -5.83 1.30
CA ILE A 74 4.95 -5.76 2.62
C ILE A 74 3.53 -6.32 2.56
N THR A 75 2.77 -5.95 1.53
CA THR A 75 1.39 -6.39 1.32
C THR A 75 1.32 -7.90 1.06
N ALA A 76 2.18 -8.43 0.19
CA ALA A 76 2.23 -9.85 -0.16
C ALA A 76 2.56 -10.74 1.05
N ILE A 77 3.55 -10.35 1.86
CA ILE A 77 3.86 -11.07 3.11
C ILE A 77 2.72 -10.89 4.12
N GLY A 78 2.21 -9.66 4.25
CA GLY A 78 1.13 -9.33 5.17
C GLY A 78 -0.14 -10.15 4.94
N ARG A 79 -0.49 -10.46 3.69
CA ARG A 79 -1.64 -11.31 3.32
C ARG A 79 -1.55 -12.75 3.86
N ARG A 80 -0.35 -13.25 4.17
CA ARG A 80 -0.18 -14.60 4.74
C ARG A 80 -0.65 -14.68 6.18
N ASN A 81 -0.57 -13.56 6.90
CA ASN A 81 -1.08 -13.41 8.26
C ASN A 81 -1.58 -11.97 8.49
N THR A 82 -2.74 -11.67 7.90
CA THR A 82 -3.32 -10.33 7.86
C THR A 82 -3.46 -9.72 9.25
N GLN A 83 -3.93 -10.48 10.25
CA GLN A 83 -4.11 -9.97 11.60
C GLN A 83 -2.77 -9.53 12.22
N ASN A 84 -1.73 -10.36 12.10
CA ASN A 84 -0.41 -10.01 12.60
C ASN A 84 0.18 -8.79 11.86
N CYS A 85 -0.04 -8.69 10.55
CA CYS A 85 0.35 -7.53 9.77
C CYS A 85 -0.30 -6.24 10.30
N LEU A 86 -1.64 -6.24 10.45
CA LEU A 86 -2.38 -5.09 10.97
C LEU A 86 -1.88 -4.66 12.35
N GLU A 87 -1.61 -5.60 13.25
CA GLU A 87 -1.08 -5.29 14.58
C GLU A 87 0.29 -4.61 14.53
N LYS A 88 1.16 -5.00 13.59
CA LYS A 88 2.50 -4.42 13.43
C LYS A 88 2.49 -3.04 12.80
N VAL A 89 1.55 -2.76 11.88
CA VAL A 89 1.54 -1.50 11.12
C VAL A 89 0.62 -0.42 11.72
N LYS A 90 -0.28 -0.76 12.64
CA LYS A 90 -1.28 0.18 13.17
C LYS A 90 -0.67 1.46 13.77
N ASP A 91 0.46 1.35 14.46
CA ASP A 91 1.10 2.50 15.10
C ASP A 91 1.87 3.36 14.07
N LEU A 92 2.27 2.76 12.95
CA LEU A 92 2.93 3.46 11.85
C LEU A 92 1.96 4.38 11.09
N LEU A 93 0.65 4.20 11.20
CA LEU A 93 -0.35 5.14 10.67
C LEU A 93 -0.23 6.54 11.30
N TYR A 94 0.44 6.69 12.44
CA TYR A 94 0.65 7.99 13.07
C TYR A 94 2.02 8.61 12.76
N VAL A 95 2.85 7.95 11.94
CA VAL A 95 4.12 8.46 11.46
C VAL A 95 3.92 9.07 10.07
N GLU A 96 3.85 10.41 9.99
CA GLU A 96 3.50 11.15 8.76
C GLU A 96 4.30 10.70 7.52
N GLN A 97 5.61 10.48 7.68
CA GLN A 97 6.51 10.11 6.58
C GLN A 97 6.11 8.80 5.89
N VAL A 98 5.60 7.80 6.62
CA VAL A 98 5.29 6.47 6.08
C VAL A 98 3.78 6.20 5.99
N ARG A 99 2.95 7.08 6.55
CA ARG A 99 1.50 6.92 6.62
C ARG A 99 0.87 6.60 5.25
N PRO A 100 1.19 7.27 4.13
CA PRO A 100 0.60 6.94 2.83
C PRO A 100 0.83 5.49 2.41
N VAL A 101 2.07 5.01 2.56
CA VAL A 101 2.45 3.62 2.24
C VAL A 101 1.70 2.64 3.13
N ILE A 102 1.57 2.94 4.42
CA ILE A 102 0.83 2.07 5.35
C ILE A 102 -0.67 2.06 5.04
N ILE A 103 -1.25 3.19 4.62
CA ILE A 103 -2.65 3.22 4.15
C ILE A 103 -2.84 2.27 2.97
N ASP A 104 -1.95 2.34 1.98
CA ASP A 104 -2.02 1.46 0.82
C ASP A 104 -1.81 -0.01 1.17
N VAL A 105 -0.85 -0.32 2.05
CA VAL A 105 -0.65 -1.69 2.56
C VAL A 105 -1.94 -2.21 3.17
N ILE A 106 -2.58 -1.46 4.08
CA ILE A 106 -3.84 -1.88 4.72
C ILE A 106 -4.96 -2.04 3.68
N GLY A 107 -5.06 -1.14 2.70
CA GLY A 107 -5.99 -1.27 1.58
C GLY A 107 -5.75 -2.53 0.75
N GLY A 108 -4.49 -2.84 0.47
CA GLY A 108 -4.05 -4.01 -0.29
C GLY A 108 -4.24 -5.34 0.44
N LEU A 109 -4.33 -5.34 1.77
CA LEU A 109 -4.68 -6.54 2.54
C LEU A 109 -6.14 -6.99 2.31
N ASP A 110 -7.00 -6.11 1.76
CA ASP A 110 -8.40 -6.40 1.41
C ASP A 110 -9.20 -7.06 2.56
N CYS A 111 -9.09 -6.46 3.76
CA CYS A 111 -9.70 -6.99 4.98
C CYS A 111 -10.53 -5.92 5.71
N LYS A 112 -11.68 -6.33 6.25
CA LYS A 112 -12.64 -5.41 6.87
C LYS A 112 -12.12 -4.74 8.13
N GLU A 113 -11.24 -5.42 8.84
CA GLU A 113 -10.53 -4.94 10.03
C GLU A 113 -9.67 -3.71 9.69
N GLY A 114 -9.14 -3.63 8.46
CA GLY A 114 -8.42 -2.46 7.97
C GLY A 114 -9.24 -1.17 8.02
N ILE A 115 -10.55 -1.25 7.80
CA ILE A 115 -11.45 -0.07 7.90
C ILE A 115 -11.43 0.52 9.32
N LEU A 116 -11.32 -0.32 10.36
CA LEU A 116 -11.30 0.13 11.74
C LEU A 116 -10.04 0.93 12.08
N LEU A 117 -8.93 0.64 11.38
CA LEU A 117 -7.67 1.36 11.55
C LEU A 117 -7.61 2.64 10.70
N LEU A 118 -8.19 2.62 9.49
CA LEU A 118 -8.14 3.75 8.57
C LEU A 118 -9.18 4.83 8.85
N GLU A 119 -10.39 4.48 9.30
CA GLU A 119 -11.46 5.45 9.55
C GLU A 119 -11.06 6.57 10.53
N PRO A 120 -10.37 6.30 11.66
CA PRO A 120 -9.93 7.34 12.59
C PRO A 120 -9.00 8.40 11.97
N LEU A 121 -8.24 8.06 10.91
CA LEU A 121 -7.36 9.03 10.25
C LEU A 121 -8.12 10.21 9.66
N LEU A 122 -9.39 10.00 9.28
CA LEU A 122 -10.24 11.06 8.75
C LEU A 122 -10.48 12.18 9.76
N GLU A 123 -10.23 11.97 11.05
CA GLU A 123 -10.35 13.01 12.07
C GLU A 123 -9.07 13.82 12.28
N LEU A 124 -7.97 13.49 11.59
CA LEU A 124 -6.75 14.30 11.58
C LEU A 124 -6.99 15.59 10.80
N GLU A 125 -6.53 16.73 11.36
CA GLU A 125 -6.77 18.05 10.76
C GLU A 125 -5.99 18.29 9.48
N ASN A 126 -4.82 17.65 9.32
CA ASN A 126 -3.84 17.97 8.28
C ASN A 126 -3.54 16.80 7.33
N LEU A 127 -4.57 16.06 6.91
CA LEU A 127 -4.40 15.09 5.82
C LEU A 127 -4.09 15.82 4.50
N THR A 128 -3.00 15.40 3.87
CA THR A 128 -2.61 15.82 2.52
C THR A 128 -3.56 15.25 1.48
N ASP A 129 -3.61 15.88 0.31
CA ASP A 129 -4.41 15.36 -0.82
C ASP A 129 -3.92 13.98 -1.27
N TYR A 130 -2.63 13.69 -1.12
CA TYR A 130 -2.06 12.37 -1.37
C TYR A 130 -2.65 11.33 -0.41
N GLU A 131 -2.58 11.56 0.91
CA GLU A 131 -3.18 10.65 1.90
C GLU A 131 -4.69 10.46 1.72
N LEU A 132 -5.41 11.50 1.31
CA LEU A 132 -6.84 11.39 1.00
C LEU A 132 -7.12 10.50 -0.22
N VAL A 133 -6.26 10.56 -1.24
CA VAL A 133 -6.29 9.63 -2.37
C VAL A 133 -6.03 8.21 -1.90
N ASN A 134 -4.95 7.96 -1.13
CA ASN A 134 -4.64 6.63 -0.61
C ASN A 134 -5.80 6.06 0.23
N LEU A 135 -6.41 6.88 1.09
CA LEU A 135 -7.57 6.47 1.90
C LEU A 135 -8.78 6.12 1.02
N ALA A 136 -9.07 6.93 0.00
CA ALA A 136 -10.17 6.65 -0.92
C ALA A 136 -9.96 5.33 -1.67
N CYS A 137 -8.74 5.10 -2.17
CA CYS A 137 -8.34 3.85 -2.81
C CYS A 137 -8.48 2.66 -1.84
N ALA A 138 -7.93 2.77 -0.62
CA ALA A 138 -7.97 1.71 0.38
C ALA A 138 -9.41 1.32 0.76
N PHE A 139 -10.30 2.29 0.99
CA PHE A 139 -11.71 1.99 1.25
C PHE A 139 -12.42 1.37 0.03
N GLY A 140 -12.09 1.84 -1.18
CA GLY A 140 -12.57 1.24 -2.43
C GLY A 140 -12.18 -0.23 -2.55
N SER A 141 -10.89 -0.54 -2.33
CA SER A 141 -10.36 -1.91 -2.36
C SER A 141 -11.00 -2.81 -1.31
N ILE A 142 -11.00 -2.40 -0.03
CA ILE A 142 -11.51 -3.24 1.08
C ILE A 142 -13.00 -3.58 0.94
N GLY A 143 -13.78 -2.71 0.30
CA GLY A 143 -15.13 -3.10 -0.05
C GLY A 143 -16.21 -2.89 1.04
N GLY A 144 -17.45 -3.14 0.66
CA GLY A 144 -18.58 -3.30 1.56
C GLY A 144 -19.29 -2.02 2.02
N LEU A 145 -20.41 -2.21 2.73
CA LEU A 145 -21.32 -1.12 3.12
C LEU A 145 -20.65 -0.06 4.02
N LYS A 146 -19.69 -0.46 4.86
CA LYS A 146 -18.99 0.47 5.75
C LYS A 146 -18.06 1.39 4.94
N SER A 147 -17.24 0.85 4.05
CA SER A 147 -16.40 1.63 3.13
C SER A 147 -17.24 2.58 2.27
N PHE A 148 -18.38 2.12 1.73
CA PHE A 148 -19.28 2.98 0.95
C PHE A 148 -19.79 4.19 1.75
N LYS A 149 -20.20 3.96 3.01
CA LYS A 149 -20.64 5.05 3.89
C LYS A 149 -19.50 6.02 4.21
N ILE A 150 -18.29 5.52 4.42
CA ILE A 150 -17.11 6.34 4.68
C ILE A 150 -16.75 7.18 3.46
N LEU A 151 -16.68 6.60 2.27
CA LEU A 151 -16.42 7.33 1.02
C LEU A 151 -17.46 8.43 0.76
N LYS A 152 -18.75 8.17 1.08
CA LYS A 152 -19.77 9.23 1.04
C LYS A 152 -19.50 10.36 2.02
N LYS A 153 -19.07 10.05 3.25
CA LYS A 153 -18.66 11.08 4.23
C LYS A 153 -17.46 11.87 3.72
N MET A 154 -16.44 11.20 3.18
CA MET A 154 -15.26 11.83 2.59
C MET A 154 -15.65 12.79 1.47
N LYS A 155 -16.54 12.38 0.55
CA LYS A 155 -17.02 13.24 -0.54
C LYS A 155 -17.64 14.55 -0.05
N VAL A 156 -18.35 14.52 1.07
CA VAL A 156 -18.96 15.71 1.67
C VAL A 156 -17.92 16.53 2.44
N LYS A 157 -17.10 15.87 3.27
CA LYS A 157 -16.10 16.53 4.12
C LYS A 157 -15.01 17.23 3.32
N TYR A 158 -14.61 16.67 2.19
CA TYR A 158 -13.50 17.13 1.36
C TYR A 158 -13.98 17.67 0.01
N ALA A 159 -15.19 18.22 -0.05
CA ALA A 159 -15.80 18.73 -1.27
C ALA A 159 -15.03 19.89 -1.93
N ASP A 160 -14.16 20.56 -1.16
CA ASP A 160 -13.31 21.68 -1.56
C ASP A 160 -11.86 21.27 -1.90
N LYS A 161 -11.52 19.97 -1.79
CA LYS A 161 -10.20 19.43 -2.14
C LYS A 161 -10.01 19.31 -3.65
N SER A 162 -8.80 18.96 -4.05
CA SER A 162 -8.44 18.83 -5.47
C SER A 162 -9.35 17.86 -6.24
N SER A 163 -9.46 18.09 -7.55
CA SER A 163 -10.22 17.22 -8.44
C SER A 163 -9.70 15.78 -8.46
N VAL A 164 -8.42 15.56 -8.14
CA VAL A 164 -7.82 14.23 -8.02
C VAL A 164 -8.43 13.49 -6.82
N VAL A 165 -8.47 14.10 -5.63
CA VAL A 165 -9.11 13.52 -4.43
C VAL A 165 -10.56 13.15 -4.71
N LEU A 166 -11.32 14.08 -5.29
CA LEU A 166 -12.73 13.85 -5.60
C LEU A 166 -12.94 12.72 -6.61
N ARG A 167 -12.06 12.62 -7.62
CA ARG A 167 -12.09 11.55 -8.62
C ARG A 167 -11.87 10.18 -7.98
N GLU A 168 -10.87 10.03 -7.12
CA GLU A 168 -10.57 8.74 -6.48
C GLU A 168 -11.67 8.30 -5.51
N ILE A 169 -12.29 9.24 -4.79
CA ILE A 169 -13.50 8.96 -3.99
C ILE A 169 -14.63 8.44 -4.88
N ASP A 170 -14.85 9.04 -6.05
CA ASP A 170 -15.89 8.62 -7.00
C ASP A 170 -15.58 7.26 -7.65
N ILE A 171 -14.31 6.97 -7.96
CA ILE A 171 -13.88 5.64 -8.40
C ILE A 171 -14.19 4.59 -7.32
N GLY A 172 -13.84 4.87 -6.06
CA GLY A 172 -14.17 4.00 -4.94
C GLY A 172 -15.69 3.78 -4.80
N LEU A 173 -16.50 4.84 -4.91
CA LEU A 173 -17.96 4.72 -4.82
C LEU A 173 -18.59 3.92 -5.97
N THR A 174 -18.01 3.95 -7.16
CA THR A 174 -18.52 3.25 -8.35
C THR A 174 -18.09 1.79 -8.42
N THR A 175 -16.94 1.44 -7.86
CA THR A 175 -16.44 0.06 -7.79
C THR A 175 -17.16 -0.78 -6.74
N LEU A 176 -17.67 -0.16 -5.67
CA LEU A 176 -18.46 -0.82 -4.63
C LEU A 176 -19.86 -1.19 -5.13
N LYS A 177 -20.02 -2.44 -5.57
CA LYS A 177 -21.35 -3.03 -5.83
C LYS A 177 -22.05 -3.34 -4.51
N TYR A 178 -23.25 -2.79 -4.34
CA TYR A 178 -24.16 -3.04 -3.21
C TYR A 178 -25.36 -3.89 -3.63
#